data_AF-A0A2V6PV00-F1
#
_entry.id   AF-A0A2V6PV00-F1
#
_cell.length_a   1.000
_cell.length_b   1.000
_cell.length_c   1.000
_cell.angle_alpha   90.00
_cell.angle_beta   90.00
_cell.angle_gamma   90.00
#
_symmetry.space_group_name_H-M   'P 1'
#
loop_
_entity.id
_entity.type
_entity.pdbx_description
1 polymer ?
#
loop_
_entity_poly.entity_id
_entity_poly.type
_entity_poly.pdbx_seq_one_letter_code
_entity_poly.pdbx_strand_id
1 'polypeptide(L)' 'MDTVKLPGAAEVKAALEKKDYDGAVAAFLKTRETVANEEQHVQFMTLSRELRIKLAEASQTDPKAAEALKTVGTMMSGR' A
#
# COMPACT_ATOMS: atom_id res chain seq x y z
N MET A 1 -11.43 -19.96 10.63
CA MET A 1 -10.52 -19.58 9.53
C MET A 1 -9.91 -18.27 9.93
N ASP A 2 -8.75 -18.39 10.55
CA ASP A 2 -8.02 -17.33 11.22
C ASP A 2 -7.74 -16.21 10.24
N THR A 3 -8.25 -15.02 10.59
CA THR A 3 -7.99 -13.78 9.88
C THR A 3 -6.51 -13.48 9.99
N VAL A 4 -5.69 -14.01 9.08
CA VAL A 4 -4.35 -13.49 8.88
C VAL A 4 -4.57 -12.05 8.45
N LYS A 5 -4.42 -11.12 9.40
CA LYS A 5 -4.47 -9.68 9.20
C LYS A 5 -3.04 -9.26 9.04
N LEU A 6 -2.66 -8.83 7.84
CA LEU A 6 -1.39 -8.13 7.66
C LEU A 6 -1.30 -6.98 8.66
N PRO A 7 -0.30 -6.99 9.55
CA PRO A 7 -0.02 -5.86 10.42
C PRO A 7 0.19 -4.62 9.55
N GLY A 8 -0.55 -3.53 9.81
CA GLY A 8 -0.45 -2.29 9.04
C GLY A 8 -1.36 -2.17 7.81
N ALA A 9 -2.04 -3.24 7.35
CA ALA A 9 -3.01 -3.13 6.25
C ALA A 9 -4.18 -2.16 6.57
N ALA A 10 -4.60 -2.12 7.84
CA ALA A 10 -5.61 -1.17 8.31
C ALA A 10 -5.09 0.28 8.30
N GLU A 11 -3.81 0.50 8.61
CA GLU A 11 -3.18 1.82 8.59
C GLU A 11 -3.06 2.36 7.17
N VAL A 12 -2.70 1.51 6.20
CA VAL A 12 -2.70 1.87 4.77
C VAL A 12 -4.08 2.31 4.32
N LYS A 13 -5.14 1.55 4.70
CA LYS A 13 -6.52 1.90 4.33
C LYS A 13 -6.98 3.20 4.99
N ALA A 14 -6.71 3.39 6.27
CA ALA A 14 -7.06 4.60 7.00
C ALA A 14 -6.33 5.84 6.44
N ALA A 15 -5.06 5.71 6.04
CA ALA A 15 -4.31 6.80 5.43
C ALA A 15 -4.89 7.18 4.05
N LEU A 16 -5.27 6.20 3.23
CA LEU A 16 -5.94 6.45 1.94
C LEU A 16 -7.29 7.16 2.11
N GLU A 17 -8.10 6.77 3.11
CA GLU A 17 -9.37 7.45 3.41
C GLU A 17 -9.17 8.91 3.81
N LYS A 18 -8.06 9.21 4.50
CA LYS A 18 -7.68 10.58 4.88
C LYS A 18 -6.97 11.35 3.77
N LYS A 19 -6.75 10.74 2.60
CA LYS A 19 -5.88 11.27 1.52
C LYS A 19 -4.45 11.57 2.00
N ASP A 20 -4.02 10.89 3.06
CA ASP A 20 -2.65 10.93 3.54
C ASP A 20 -1.82 9.94 2.72
N TYR A 21 -1.47 10.34 1.50
CA TYR A 21 -0.76 9.46 0.57
C TYR A 21 0.65 9.12 1.06
N ASP A 22 1.33 10.07 1.71
CA ASP A 22 2.65 9.85 2.31
C ASP A 22 2.55 8.84 3.47
N GLY A 23 1.55 9.00 4.34
CA GLY A 23 1.25 8.04 5.40
C GLY A 23 0.87 6.66 4.86
N ALA A 24 0.13 6.59 3.74
CA ALA A 24 -0.23 5.33 3.11
C ALA A 24 1.00 4.59 2.57
N VAL A 25 1.94 5.30 1.93
CA VAL A 25 3.21 4.72 1.44
C VAL A 25 4.08 4.27 2.62
N ALA A 26 4.21 5.08 3.67
CA ALA A 26 4.99 4.73 4.85
C ALA A 26 4.43 3.50 5.58
N ALA A 27 3.11 3.41 5.76
CA ALA A 27 2.45 2.24 6.33
C ALA A 27 2.59 1.00 5.44
N PHE A 28 2.54 1.18 4.12
CA PHE A 28 2.73 0.10 3.16
C PHE A 28 4.16 -0.47 3.21
N LEU A 29 5.16 0.39 3.33
CA LEU A 29 6.56 -0.01 3.54
C LEU A 29 6.73 -0.82 4.83
N LYS A 30 6.21 -0.33 5.95
CA LYS A 30 6.26 -1.07 7.22
C LYS A 30 5.56 -2.43 7.10
N THR A 31 4.41 -2.47 6.43
CA THR A 31 3.68 -3.72 6.20
C THR A 31 4.56 -4.72 5.44
N ARG A 32 5.30 -4.28 4.41
CA ARG A 32 6.25 -5.12 3.67
C ARG A 32 7.31 -5.74 4.58
N GLU A 33 7.88 -4.97 5.50
CA GLU A 33 8.91 -5.43 6.43
C GLU A 33 8.39 -6.50 7.42
N THR A 34 7.08 -6.52 7.66
CA THR A 34 6.43 -7.53 8.53
C THR A 34 6.05 -8.82 7.81
N VAL A 35 6.16 -8.87 6.47
CA VAL A 35 5.86 -10.08 5.69
C VAL A 35 6.95 -11.13 5.95
N ALA A 36 6.59 -12.18 6.66
CA ALA A 36 7.51 -13.24 7.08
C ALA A 36 7.22 -14.60 6.40
N ASN A 37 6.06 -14.78 5.77
CA ASN A 37 5.66 -16.03 5.14
C ASN A 37 4.85 -15.81 3.84
N GLU A 38 4.62 -16.91 3.10
CA GLU A 38 3.94 -16.88 1.81
C GLU A 38 2.50 -16.38 1.91
N GLU A 39 1.76 -16.74 2.96
CA GLU A 39 0.37 -16.28 3.15
C GLU A 39 0.32 -14.75 3.34
N GLN A 40 1.20 -14.21 4.19
CA GLN A 40 1.36 -12.77 4.37
C GLN A 40 1.83 -12.09 3.08
N HIS A 41 2.67 -12.75 2.29
CA HIS A 41 3.11 -12.24 1.00
C HIS A 41 1.96 -12.13 0.00
N VAL A 42 1.10 -13.15 -0.11
CA VAL A 42 -0.10 -13.13 -0.98
C VAL A 42 -1.04 -11.99 -0.57
N GLN A 43 -1.26 -11.81 0.73
CA GLN A 43 -2.05 -10.69 1.23
C GLN A 43 -1.40 -9.34 0.93
N PHE A 44 -0.07 -9.26 0.99
CA PHE A 44 0.67 -8.02 0.77
C PHE A 44 0.58 -7.61 -0.70
N MET A 45 0.68 -8.58 -1.61
CA MET A 45 0.45 -8.37 -3.03
C MET A 45 -0.98 -7.90 -3.33
N THR A 46 -1.96 -8.40 -2.59
CA THR A 46 -3.36 -7.95 -2.71
C THR A 46 -3.51 -6.51 -2.23
N LEU A 47 -2.95 -6.18 -1.07
CA LEU A 47 -2.92 -4.81 -0.53
C LEU A 47 -2.20 -3.84 -1.48
N SER A 48 -1.06 -4.26 -2.04
CA SER A 48 -0.28 -3.48 -3.03
C SER A 48 -1.10 -3.15 -4.27
N ARG A 49 -1.86 -4.12 -4.78
CA ARG A 49 -2.76 -3.91 -5.91
C ARG A 49 -3.87 -2.92 -5.57
N GLU A 50 -4.53 -3.08 -4.42
CA GLU A 50 -5.58 -2.16 -3.96
C GLU A 50 -5.05 -0.72 -3.79
N LEU A 51 -3.90 -0.58 -3.13
CA LEU A 51 -3.23 0.71 -2.91
C LEU A 51 -2.94 1.40 -4.24
N ARG A 52 -2.33 0.69 -5.20
CA ARG A 52 -2.01 1.24 -6.52
C ARG A 52 -3.25 1.66 -7.29
N ILE A 53 -4.35 0.90 -7.24
CA ILE A 53 -5.60 1.26 -7.91
C ILE A 53 -6.14 2.58 -7.33
N LYS A 54 -6.25 2.67 -5.99
CA LYS A 54 -6.74 3.87 -5.32
C LYS A 54 -5.86 5.09 -5.57
N LEU A 55 -4.53 4.92 -5.56
CA LEU A 55 -3.60 6.00 -5.90
C LEU A 55 -3.72 6.40 -7.38
N ALA A 56 -3.93 5.46 -8.29
CA ALA A 56 -4.15 5.76 -9.71
C ALA A 56 -5.44 6.54 -9.95
N GLU A 57 -6.55 6.14 -9.30
CA GLU A 57 -7.81 6.89 -9.33
C GLU A 57 -7.63 8.30 -8.78
N ALA A 58 -7.01 8.43 -7.59
CA ALA A 58 -6.75 9.73 -6.98
C ALA A 58 -5.80 10.60 -7.83
N SER A 59 -4.82 9.99 -8.50
CA SER A 59 -3.81 10.71 -9.32
C SER A 59 -4.40 11.47 -10.50
N GLN A 60 -5.63 11.15 -10.92
CA GLN A 60 -6.35 11.91 -11.94
C GLN A 60 -6.68 13.33 -11.49
N THR A 61 -6.73 13.58 -10.19
CA THR A 61 -7.14 14.86 -9.59
C THR A 61 -6.18 15.38 -8.53
N ASP A 62 -5.27 14.55 -8.01
CA ASP A 62 -4.31 14.90 -6.97
C ASP A 62 -2.87 14.53 -7.38
N PRO A 63 -1.97 15.51 -7.59
CA PRO A 63 -0.59 15.22 -7.97
C PRO A 63 0.19 14.46 -6.89
N LYS A 64 -0.17 14.59 -5.60
CA LYS A 64 0.49 13.83 -4.53
C LYS A 64 0.18 12.34 -4.62
N ALA A 65 -1.03 11.99 -5.06
CA ALA A 65 -1.36 10.59 -5.33
C ALA A 65 -0.54 10.01 -6.49
N ALA A 66 -0.23 10.83 -7.51
CA ALA A 66 0.66 10.43 -8.61
C ALA A 66 2.10 10.16 -8.12
N GLU A 67 2.62 11.03 -7.24
CA GLU A 67 3.94 10.85 -6.63
C GLU A 67 4.00 9.60 -5.75
N ALA A 68 2.98 9.39 -4.92
CA ALA A 68 2.85 8.18 -4.10
C ALA A 68 2.75 6.92 -4.98
N LEU A 69 1.97 6.95 -6.07
CA LEU A 69 1.86 5.84 -7.01
C LEU A 69 3.21 5.48 -7.63
N LYS A 70 3.96 6.50 -8.08
CA LYS A 70 5.31 6.32 -8.64
C LYS A 70 6.24 5.69 -7.59
N THR A 71 6.17 6.16 -6.35
CA THR A 71 6.99 5.68 -5.24
C THR A 71 6.71 4.19 -4.95
N VAL A 72 5.44 3.81 -4.82
CA VAL A 72 5.04 2.40 -4.66
C VAL A 72 5.46 1.56 -5.87
N GLY A 73 5.33 2.09 -7.08
CA GLY A 73 5.77 1.43 -8.32
C GLY A 73 7.26 1.12 -8.33
N THR A 74 8.11 2.08 -7.93
CA THR A 74 9.56 1.88 -7.80
C THR A 74 9.88 0.80 -6.77
N MET A 75 9.23 0.85 -5.60
CA MET A 75 9.45 -0.11 -4.50
C MET A 75 9.14 -1.55 -4.89
N MET A 76 8.13 -1.75 -5.74
CA MET A 76 7.69 -3.07 -6.21
C MET A 76 8.47 -3.59 -7.41
N SER A 77 9.08 -2.70 -8.20
CA SER A 77 9.77 -3.08 -9.45
C SER A 77 11.26 -3.37 -9.27
N GLY A 78 11.84 -3.13 -8.08
CA GLY A 78 13.19 -3.56 -7.72
C GLY A 78 14.24 -3.19 -8.78
N ARG A 79 14.54 -1.89 -8.91
CA ARG A 79 15.78 -1.41 -9.54
C ARG A 79 16.67 -0.76 -8.50
#